data_AF-A0A914YMH8-F1
#
_entry.id   AF-A0A914YMH8-F1
#
_cell.length_a   1.000
_cell.length_b   1.000
_cell.length_c   1.000
_cell.angle_alpha   90.00
_cell.angle_beta   90.00
_cell.angle_gamma   90.00
#
_symmetry.space_group_name_H-M   'P 1'
#
loop_
_entity.id
_entity.type
_entity.pdbx_description
1 polymer ?
#
loop_
_entity_poly.entity_id
_entity_poly.type
_entity_poly.pdbx_seq_one_letter_code
_entity_poly.pdbx_strand_id
1 'polypeptide(L)'
;MRAYTLAVLTRCTDNGILATDKEIIRWVNEKLQSARKTTHIRSFQDPVIANSIVVLDLIDAIKPGVINYDVVTKGRTEREKHENAKYALTSGRKIGASLYALPEHITEVNPKMVMTVFACLMARDYMPNVHIDKENIEIKPLSKITR
;
A
#
# COMPACT_ATOMS: atom_id res chain seq x y z
N MET A 1 -5.23 6.43 20.27
CA MET A 1 -5.22 6.01 18.84
C MET A 1 -4.12 6.64 17.96
N ARG A 2 -3.24 7.53 18.45
CA ARG A 2 -2.10 8.05 17.65
C ARG A 2 -0.86 7.14 17.66
N ALA A 3 -0.66 6.35 18.71
CA ALA A 3 0.52 5.50 18.87
C ALA A 3 0.59 4.33 17.89
N TYR A 4 -0.54 3.77 17.47
CA TYR A 4 -0.56 2.62 16.55
C TYR A 4 -0.18 3.01 15.12
N THR A 5 -0.73 4.12 14.61
CA THR A 5 -0.32 4.67 13.30
C THR A 5 1.15 5.07 13.31
N LEU A 6 1.63 5.67 14.40
CA LEU A 6 3.05 5.99 14.54
C LEU A 6 3.89 4.72 14.56
N ALA A 7 3.53 3.69 15.33
CA ALA A 7 4.28 2.44 15.40
C ALA A 7 4.29 1.65 14.08
N VAL A 8 3.21 1.69 13.31
CA VAL A 8 3.15 1.05 11.98
C VAL A 8 3.94 1.85 10.97
N LEU A 9 3.81 3.18 10.94
CA LEU A 9 4.67 4.04 10.12
C LEU A 9 6.14 3.83 10.50
N THR A 10 6.48 3.86 11.79
CA THR A 10 7.82 3.59 12.32
C THR A 10 8.33 2.21 11.90
N ARG A 11 7.52 1.16 11.94
CA ARG A 11 7.91 -0.21 11.52
C ARG A 11 8.04 -0.36 10.00
N CYS A 12 7.27 0.39 9.22
CA CYS A 12 7.49 0.50 7.78
C CYS A 12 8.73 1.34 7.46
N THR A 13 9.14 2.25 8.36
CA THR A 13 10.30 3.15 8.19
C THR A 13 11.58 2.69 8.90
N ASP A 14 11.54 1.71 9.80
CA ASP A 14 12.68 1.30 10.66
C ASP A 14 13.84 0.67 9.88
N ASN A 15 13.62 0.33 8.61
CA ASN A 15 14.66 -0.11 7.66
C ASN A 15 15.12 1.00 6.70
N GLY A 16 14.84 2.28 6.99
CA GLY A 16 15.48 3.42 6.34
C GLY A 16 14.82 3.93 5.06
N ILE A 17 13.64 3.44 4.66
CA ILE A 17 12.87 4.05 3.57
C ILE A 17 11.96 5.13 4.18
N LEU A 18 12.53 6.25 4.59
CA LEU A 18 11.78 7.50 4.71
C LEU A 18 11.53 8.03 3.29
N ALA A 19 10.80 7.25 2.49
CA ALA A 19 10.33 7.74 1.20
C ALA A 19 9.35 8.87 1.49
N THR A 20 9.71 10.07 1.07
CA THR A 20 8.83 11.22 1.09
C THR A 20 7.58 10.89 0.27
N ASP A 21 6.43 11.48 0.59
CA ASP A 21 5.19 11.37 -0.20
C ASP A 21 5.42 11.42 -1.71
N LYS A 22 6.30 12.33 -2.16
CA LYS A 22 6.69 12.50 -3.57
C LYS A 22 7.43 11.29 -4.15
N GLU A 23 8.27 10.64 -3.36
CA GLU A 23 9.04 9.47 -3.79
C GLU A 23 8.15 8.25 -3.92
N ILE A 24 7.18 8.07 -3.01
CA ILE A 24 6.16 7.01 -3.12
C ILE A 24 5.33 7.22 -4.39
N ILE A 25 4.84 8.44 -4.64
CA ILE A 25 4.05 8.74 -5.85
C ILE A 25 4.87 8.48 -7.12
N ARG A 26 6.15 8.89 -7.13
CA ARG A 26 7.06 8.62 -8.25
C ARG A 26 7.21 7.12 -8.47
N TRP A 27 7.52 6.36 -7.42
CA TRP A 27 7.69 4.91 -7.49
C TRP A 27 6.42 4.22 -8.00
N VAL A 28 5.22 4.59 -7.51
CA VAL A 28 3.95 4.03 -7.97
C VAL A 28 3.79 4.21 -9.48
N ASN A 29 4.00 5.44 -9.98
CA ASN A 29 3.83 5.74 -11.40
C ASN A 29 4.89 5.05 -12.27
N GLU A 30 6.16 4.99 -11.83
CA GLU A 30 7.24 4.28 -12.52
C GLU A 30 6.96 2.76 -12.60
N LYS A 31 6.46 2.17 -11.51
CA LYS A 31 6.12 0.75 -11.46
C LYS A 31 4.94 0.40 -12.39
N LEU A 32 3.88 1.22 -12.36
CA LEU A 32 2.73 1.08 -13.26
C LEU A 32 3.13 1.22 -14.72
N GLN A 33 3.97 2.22 -15.05
CA GLN A 33 4.48 2.43 -16.40
C GLN A 33 5.34 1.25 -16.87
N SER A 34 6.21 0.73 -16.02
CA SER A 34 7.06 -0.44 -16.32
C SER A 34 6.23 -1.70 -16.58
N ALA A 35 5.10 -1.84 -15.88
CA ALA A 35 4.12 -2.91 -16.11
C ALA A 35 3.14 -2.62 -17.27
N ARG A 36 3.36 -1.55 -18.04
CA ARG A 36 2.51 -1.11 -19.17
C ARG A 36 1.04 -0.87 -18.77
N LYS A 37 0.80 -0.45 -17.52
CA LYS A 37 -0.52 -0.04 -17.04
C LYS A 37 -0.78 1.41 -17.44
N THR A 38 -2.04 1.75 -17.68
CA THR A 38 -2.47 3.11 -18.08
C THR A 38 -2.87 3.97 -16.89
N THR A 39 -3.05 3.35 -15.73
CA THR A 39 -3.38 4.03 -14.48
C THR A 39 -2.17 4.77 -13.92
N HIS A 40 -2.42 5.92 -13.29
CA HIS A 40 -1.41 6.76 -12.64
C HIS A 40 -2.09 7.57 -11.54
N ILE A 41 -1.31 8.04 -10.56
CA ILE A 41 -1.79 8.92 -9.49
C ILE A 41 -1.00 10.23 -9.48
N ARG A 42 -1.69 11.34 -9.21
CA ARG A 42 -1.03 12.65 -9.01
C ARG A 42 -0.75 12.96 -7.54
N SER A 43 -1.60 12.44 -6.65
CA SER A 43 -1.49 12.62 -5.20
C SER A 43 -2.22 11.48 -4.48
N PHE A 44 -2.05 11.38 -3.16
CA PHE A 44 -2.82 10.44 -2.33
C PHE A 44 -4.29 10.84 -2.13
N GLN A 45 -4.69 12.00 -2.67
CA GLN A 45 -6.05 12.53 -2.68
C GLN A 45 -6.71 12.43 -4.05
N ASP A 46 -6.05 11.77 -5.00
CA ASP A 46 -6.54 11.69 -6.37
C ASP A 46 -7.85 10.89 -6.42
N PRO A 47 -8.96 11.46 -6.93
CA PRO A 47 -10.25 10.77 -7.00
C PRO A 47 -10.19 9.50 -7.86
N VAL A 48 -9.19 9.36 -8.74
CA VAL A 48 -8.98 8.13 -9.51
C VAL A 48 -8.72 6.92 -8.60
N ILE A 49 -8.22 7.14 -7.38
CA ILE A 49 -7.95 6.08 -6.40
C ILE A 49 -9.24 5.44 -5.89
N ALA A 50 -10.36 6.18 -5.88
CA ALA A 50 -11.63 5.71 -5.36
C ALA A 50 -12.18 4.48 -6.09
N ASN A 51 -11.85 4.31 -7.38
CA ASN A 51 -12.24 3.13 -8.15
C ASN A 51 -11.43 1.87 -7.82
N SER A 52 -10.36 2.02 -7.03
CA SER A 52 -9.41 0.98 -6.60
C SER A 52 -8.65 0.26 -7.72
N ILE A 53 -8.85 0.64 -8.99
CA ILE A 53 -8.22 0.03 -10.15
C ILE A 53 -6.71 0.26 -10.10
N VAL A 54 -6.27 1.47 -9.73
CA VAL A 54 -4.84 1.79 -9.62
C VAL A 54 -4.13 0.94 -8.56
N VAL A 55 -4.82 0.59 -7.47
CA VAL A 55 -4.28 -0.29 -6.42
C VAL A 55 -4.17 -1.73 -6.93
N LEU A 56 -5.18 -2.20 -7.66
CA LEU A 56 -5.18 -3.53 -8.29
C LEU A 56 -4.06 -3.64 -9.34
N ASP A 57 -3.95 -2.66 -10.22
CA ASP A 57 -2.89 -2.60 -11.24
C ASP A 57 -1.50 -2.58 -10.62
N LEU A 58 -1.32 -1.88 -9.50
CA LEU A 58 -0.05 -1.88 -8.79
C LEU A 58 0.26 -3.25 -8.16
N ILE A 59 -0.73 -3.94 -7.60
CA ILE A 59 -0.56 -5.30 -7.07
C ILE A 59 -0.15 -6.26 -8.19
N ASP A 60 -0.80 -6.18 -9.35
CA ASP A 60 -0.45 -6.99 -10.53
C ASP A 60 0.95 -6.61 -11.06
N ALA A 61 1.34 -5.34 -10.99
CA ALA A 61 2.69 -4.90 -11.37
C ALA A 61 3.79 -5.42 -10.43
N ILE A 62 3.50 -5.59 -9.14
CA ILE A 62 4.43 -6.17 -8.16
C ILE A 62 4.52 -7.68 -8.34
N LYS A 63 3.37 -8.34 -8.51
CA LYS A 63 3.30 -9.79 -8.72
C LYS A 63 2.31 -10.10 -9.84
N PRO A 64 2.81 -10.26 -11.09
CA PRO A 64 1.97 -10.52 -12.25
C PRO A 64 1.10 -11.78 -12.09
N GLY A 65 -0.16 -11.70 -12.50
CA GLY A 65 -1.09 -12.83 -12.51
C GLY A 65 -1.79 -13.10 -11.18
N VAL A 66 -1.67 -12.19 -10.20
CA VAL A 66 -2.41 -12.31 -8.92
C VAL A 66 -3.84 -11.78 -9.04
N ILE A 67 -4.04 -10.78 -9.90
CA ILE A 67 -5.33 -10.13 -10.09
C ILE A 67 -6.09 -10.82 -11.20
N ASN A 68 -7.30 -11.27 -10.89
CA ASN A 68 -8.26 -11.69 -11.88
C ASN A 68 -9.07 -10.46 -12.32
N TYR A 69 -8.80 -9.96 -13.52
CA TYR A 69 -9.48 -8.79 -14.05
C TYR A 69 -10.94 -9.07 -14.49
N ASP A 70 -11.36 -10.33 -14.62
CA ASP A 70 -12.75 -10.68 -14.96
C ASP A 70 -13.74 -10.30 -13.84
N VAL A 71 -13.26 -10.22 -12.59
CA VAL A 71 -14.07 -9.81 -11.44
C VAL A 71 -13.94 -8.31 -11.13
N VAL A 72 -13.03 -7.60 -11.81
CA VAL A 72 -12.79 -6.17 -11.57
C VAL A 72 -13.77 -5.34 -12.38
N THR A 73 -14.52 -4.49 -11.69
CA THR A 73 -15.50 -3.61 -12.32
C THR A 73 -14.91 -2.24 -12.62
N LYS A 74 -15.63 -1.39 -13.37
CA LYS A 74 -15.17 -0.03 -13.70
C LYS A 74 -15.23 0.94 -12.51
N GLY A 75 -15.77 0.55 -11.36
CA GLY A 75 -15.84 1.40 -10.16
C GLY A 75 -16.68 2.67 -10.37
N ARG A 76 -17.78 2.59 -11.15
CA ARG A 76 -18.64 3.74 -11.44
C ARG A 76 -19.64 4.00 -10.32
N THR A 77 -20.11 2.93 -9.67
CA THR A 77 -21.02 3.00 -8.52
C THR A 77 -20.27 2.80 -7.21
N GLU A 78 -20.79 3.32 -6.10
CA GLU A 78 -20.17 3.12 -4.78
C GLU A 78 -20.04 1.65 -4.40
N ARG A 79 -21.02 0.82 -4.80
CA ARG A 79 -20.96 -0.64 -4.61
C ARG A 79 -19.78 -1.27 -5.35
N GLU A 80 -19.61 -0.93 -6.62
CA GLU A 80 -18.49 -1.39 -7.45
C GLU A 80 -17.13 -0.94 -6.90
N LYS A 81 -17.02 0.34 -6.50
CA LYS A 81 -15.80 0.87 -5.87
C LYS A 81 -15.44 0.09 -4.60
N HIS A 82 -16.44 -0.18 -3.78
CA HIS A 82 -16.27 -0.91 -2.53
C HIS A 82 -15.90 -2.38 -2.74
N GLU A 83 -16.52 -3.06 -3.71
CA GLU A 83 -16.16 -4.42 -4.13
C GLU A 83 -14.72 -4.48 -4.67
N ASN A 84 -14.33 -3.55 -5.54
CA ASN A 84 -12.95 -3.43 -6.04
C ASN A 84 -11.96 -3.16 -4.90
N ALA A 85 -12.28 -2.28 -3.95
CA ALA A 85 -11.43 -1.97 -2.80
C ALA A 85 -11.22 -3.20 -1.89
N LYS A 86 -12.29 -3.94 -1.60
CA LYS A 86 -12.21 -5.22 -0.88
C LYS A 86 -11.32 -6.23 -1.58
N TYR A 87 -11.46 -6.32 -2.90
CA TYR A 87 -10.66 -7.23 -3.71
C TYR A 87 -9.18 -6.82 -3.74
N ALA A 88 -8.89 -5.52 -3.85
CA ALA A 88 -7.53 -4.98 -3.81
C ALA A 88 -6.83 -5.29 -2.49
N LEU A 89 -7.50 -5.03 -1.35
CA LEU A 89 -6.95 -5.32 -0.03
C LEU A 89 -6.68 -6.81 0.19
N THR A 90 -7.63 -7.67 -0.22
CA THR A 90 -7.47 -9.12 -0.14
C THR A 90 -6.29 -9.61 -0.99
N SER A 91 -6.18 -9.11 -2.21
CA SER A 91 -5.11 -9.48 -3.14
C SER A 91 -3.74 -8.97 -2.67
N GLY A 92 -3.67 -7.74 -2.14
CA GLY A 92 -2.46 -7.18 -1.55
C GLY A 92 -1.97 -7.99 -0.34
N ARG A 93 -2.89 -8.42 0.54
CA ARG A 93 -2.55 -9.32 1.66
C ARG A 93 -2.08 -10.69 1.17
N LYS A 94 -2.70 -11.24 0.12
CA LYS A 94 -2.30 -12.51 -0.51
C LYS A 94 -0.87 -12.49 -1.04
N ILE A 95 -0.37 -11.34 -1.52
CA ILE A 95 1.03 -11.21 -1.94
C ILE A 95 2.00 -10.98 -0.78
N GLY A 96 1.52 -10.79 0.45
CA GLY A 96 2.33 -10.58 1.66
C GLY A 96 2.44 -9.12 2.10
N ALA A 97 1.66 -8.19 1.53
CA ALA A 97 1.65 -6.80 2.01
C ALA A 97 0.83 -6.66 3.30
N SER A 98 1.39 -5.96 4.30
CA SER A 98 0.73 -5.70 5.58
C SER A 98 -0.28 -4.55 5.47
N LEU A 99 -1.39 -4.80 4.76
CA LEU A 99 -2.44 -3.81 4.54
C LEU A 99 -3.45 -3.77 5.69
N TYR A 100 -3.49 -2.65 6.42
CA TYR A 100 -4.41 -2.39 7.53
C TYR A 100 -5.56 -1.44 7.18
N ALA A 101 -5.64 -0.98 5.92
CA ALA A 101 -6.76 -0.16 5.48
C ALA A 101 -8.06 -0.96 5.38
N LEU A 102 -9.17 -0.24 5.53
CA LEU A 102 -10.51 -0.71 5.26
C LEU A 102 -10.88 -0.28 3.82
N PRO A 103 -11.78 -1.01 3.14
CA PRO A 103 -12.26 -0.65 1.81
C PRO A 103 -12.73 0.80 1.72
N GLU A 104 -13.43 1.28 2.74
CA GLU A 104 -13.99 2.62 2.88
C GLU A 104 -12.89 3.69 2.82
N HIS A 105 -11.72 3.42 3.39
CA HIS A 105 -10.61 4.35 3.35
C HIS A 105 -10.05 4.57 1.94
N ILE A 106 -10.20 3.60 1.04
CA ILE A 106 -9.78 3.71 -0.37
C ILE A 106 -10.89 4.40 -1.17
N THR A 107 -12.15 4.00 -0.99
CA THR A 107 -13.28 4.59 -1.73
C THR A 107 -13.49 6.06 -1.39
N GLU A 108 -13.25 6.46 -0.13
CA GLU A 108 -13.31 7.86 0.33
C GLU A 108 -11.99 8.61 0.11
N VAL A 109 -10.95 7.94 -0.40
CA VAL A 109 -9.63 8.52 -0.67
C VAL A 109 -9.03 9.21 0.57
N ASN A 110 -9.03 8.51 1.70
CA ASN A 110 -8.43 9.02 2.94
C ASN A 110 -6.90 9.09 2.78
N PRO A 111 -6.29 10.30 2.74
CA PRO A 111 -4.90 10.48 2.30
C PRO A 111 -3.91 9.66 3.13
N LYS A 112 -4.11 9.62 4.46
CA LYS A 112 -3.21 8.92 5.39
C LYS A 112 -3.26 7.41 5.19
N MET A 113 -4.46 6.87 4.99
CA MET A 113 -4.64 5.43 4.81
C MET A 113 -4.19 4.99 3.42
N VAL A 114 -4.50 5.77 2.38
CA VAL A 114 -4.06 5.53 1.00
C VAL A 114 -2.54 5.56 0.89
N MET A 115 -1.89 6.57 1.47
CA MET A 115 -0.43 6.65 1.54
C MET A 115 0.16 5.40 2.20
N THR A 116 -0.42 4.97 3.33
CA THR A 116 0.04 3.76 4.04
C THR A 116 -0.10 2.51 3.18
N VAL A 117 -1.17 2.37 2.40
CA VAL A 117 -1.36 1.24 1.46
C VAL A 117 -0.25 1.21 0.42
N PHE A 118 0.05 2.34 -0.24
CA PHE A 118 1.12 2.42 -1.23
C PHE A 118 2.50 2.17 -0.62
N ALA A 119 2.77 2.70 0.58
CA ALA A 119 4.01 2.45 1.30
C ALA A 119 4.18 0.97 1.64
N CYS A 120 3.12 0.29 2.11
CA CYS A 120 3.18 -1.16 2.38
C CYS A 120 3.40 -1.99 1.11
N LEU A 121 2.81 -1.58 -0.02
CA LEU A 121 3.03 -2.24 -1.32
C LEU A 121 4.47 -2.00 -1.82
N MET A 122 4.99 -0.79 -1.64
CA MET A 122 6.38 -0.44 -1.95
C MET A 122 7.35 -1.29 -1.12
N ALA A 123 7.16 -1.34 0.21
CA ALA A 123 7.98 -2.18 1.08
C ALA A 123 7.97 -3.65 0.66
N ARG A 124 6.80 -4.16 0.21
CA ARG A 124 6.67 -5.53 -0.29
C ARG A 124 7.47 -5.78 -1.57
N ASP A 125 7.51 -4.82 -2.49
CA ASP A 125 8.26 -4.92 -3.75
C ASP A 125 9.77 -4.94 -3.52
N TYR A 126 10.28 -4.06 -2.64
CA TYR A 126 11.70 -4.00 -2.30
C TYR A 126 12.17 -5.17 -1.41
N MET A 127 11.26 -5.82 -0.69
CA MET A 127 11.58 -6.92 0.23
C MET A 127 10.72 -8.19 -0.05
N PRO A 128 11.06 -8.95 -1.11
CA PRO A 128 10.32 -10.16 -1.49
C PRO A 128 10.38 -11.31 -0.45
N ASN A 129 11.31 -11.28 0.51
CA ASN A 129 11.57 -12.38 1.46
C ASN A 129 11.44 -12.04 2.96
N VAL A 130 10.84 -10.89 3.34
CA VAL A 130 10.57 -10.62 4.76
C VAL A 130 9.28 -11.34 5.17
N HIS A 131 9.43 -12.54 5.74
CA HIS A 131 8.41 -13.10 6.61
C HIS A 131 8.36 -12.25 7.87
N ILE A 132 7.22 -11.59 8.09
CA ILE A 132 6.96 -10.89 9.35
C ILE A 132 6.62 -11.97 10.37
N ASP A 133 7.67 -12.60 10.91
CA ASP A 133 7.54 -13.52 12.02
C ASP A 133 7.00 -12.73 13.21
N LYS A 134 5.83 -13.12 13.70
CA LYS A 134 5.11 -12.43 14.77
C LYS A 134 5.77 -12.55 16.15
N GLU A 135 6.99 -13.10 16.25
CA GLU A 135 7.49 -13.71 17.48
C GLU A 135 8.96 -13.41 17.83
N ASN A 136 9.48 -12.21 17.55
CA ASN A 136 10.67 -11.73 18.25
C ASN A 136 10.61 -10.23 18.51
N ILE A 137 10.01 -9.89 19.66
CA ILE A 137 10.04 -8.56 20.26
C ILE A 137 11.35 -8.49 21.08
N GLU A 138 12.47 -8.21 20.43
CA GLU A 138 13.68 -7.82 21.16
C GLU A 138 13.87 -6.31 21.02
N ILE A 139 13.34 -5.58 22.00
CA ILE A 139 13.59 -4.14 22.14
C ILE A 139 15.03 -4.00 22.63
N LYS A 140 15.98 -3.77 21.73
CA LYS A 140 17.32 -3.33 22.16
C LYS A 140 17.19 -1.91 22.72
N PRO A 141 17.56 -1.67 23.99
CA PRO A 141 17.49 -0.34 24.56
C PRO A 141 18.47 0.57 23.81
N LEU A 142 18.01 1.76 23.42
CA LEU A 142 18.89 2.81 22.89
C LEU A 142 20.00 3.02 23.91
N SER A 143 21.23 2.69 23.51
CA SER A 143 22.43 2.98 24.25
C SER A 143 22.50 4.48 24.52
N LYS A 144 22.47 4.81 25.82
CA LYS A 144 22.84 6.07 26.47
C LYS A 144 23.60 7.03 25.54
N ILE A 145 22.91 8.09 25.10
CA ILE A 145 23.59 9.33 24.70
C ILE A 145 24.00 10.01 26.01
N THR A 146 25.25 9.80 26.40
CA THR A 146 25.94 10.60 27.41
C THR A 146 27.14 11.24 26.74
N ARG A 147 27.09 12.56 26.56
CA ARG A 147 28.21 13.44 26.84
C ARG A 147 27.71 14.82 27.18
#